data_AF-A0A0Q7VUC3-F1
#
_entry.id   AF-A0A0Q7VUC3-F1
#
_cell.length_a   1.000
_cell.length_b   1.000
_cell.length_c   1.000
_cell.angle_alpha   90.00
_cell.angle_beta   90.00
_cell.angle_gamma   90.00
#
_symmetry.space_group_name_H-M   'P 1'
#
loop_
_entity.id
_entity.type
_entity.pdbx_description
1 polymer ?
#
loop_
_entity_poly.entity_id
_entity_poly.type
_entity_poly.pdbx_seq_one_letter_code
_entity_poly.pdbx_strand_id
1 'polypeptide(L)'
;MTRLLTEADKREGFIRATGGLSAAKERWVERAARGLSDAELAEALAFELGIFGGSGGPDCLSLTYQGVGLKIWISWETHNHVTMKSTFEGKGTVAMARLVYGISDPADRQLALF
;
A
#
# COMPACT_ATOMS: atom_id res chain seq x y z
N MET A 1 -9.22 24.13 8.75
CA MET A 1 -7.75 24.05 8.56
C MET A 1 -7.46 22.68 8.01
N THR A 2 -6.97 22.58 6.77
CA THR A 2 -6.63 21.29 6.15
C THR A 2 -5.36 20.77 6.80
N ARG A 3 -5.47 19.66 7.54
CA ARG A 3 -4.31 18.99 8.13
C ARG A 3 -3.46 18.40 7.00
N LEU A 4 -2.21 18.84 6.91
CA LEU A 4 -1.28 18.33 5.90
C LEU A 4 -0.97 16.86 6.15
N LEU A 5 -0.92 16.08 5.07
CA LEU A 5 -0.61 14.66 5.10
C LEU A 5 0.91 14.47 5.22
N THR A 6 1.38 13.91 6.34
CA THR A 6 2.79 13.62 6.57
C THR A 6 3.21 12.28 5.97
N GLU A 7 4.52 12.01 5.87
CA GLU A 7 5.02 10.69 5.43
C GLU A 7 4.63 9.56 6.40
N ALA A 8 4.53 9.87 7.70
CA ALA A 8 4.03 8.93 8.70
C ALA A 8 2.56 8.58 8.43
N ASP A 9 1.73 9.57 8.11
CA ASP A 9 0.32 9.37 7.77
C ASP A 9 0.16 8.53 6.50
N LYS A 10 0.99 8.78 5.49
CA LYS A 10 1.01 7.99 4.26
C LYS A 10 1.37 6.53 4.53
N ARG A 11 2.38 6.28 5.36
CA ARG A 11 2.78 4.93 5.78
C ARG A 11 1.65 4.23 6.55
N GLU A 12 1.04 4.90 7.51
CA GLU A 12 -0.05 4.35 8.31
C GLU A 12 -1.28 4.04 7.44
N GLY A 13 -1.69 4.99 6.60
CA GLY A 13 -2.81 4.78 5.69
C GLY A 13 -2.55 3.67 4.68
N PHE A 14 -1.30 3.49 4.24
CA PHE A 14 -0.90 2.37 3.39
C PHE A 14 -1.10 1.03 4.11
N ILE A 15 -0.54 0.87 5.32
CA ILE A 15 -0.65 -0.35 6.13
C ILE A 15 -2.12 -0.70 6.38
N ARG A 16 -2.95 0.29 6.68
CA ARG A 16 -4.39 0.09 6.90
C ARG A 16 -5.12 -0.34 5.62
N ALA A 17 -4.76 0.22 4.47
CA ALA A 17 -5.34 -0.16 3.18
C ALA A 17 -4.99 -1.60 2.78
N THR A 18 -3.73 -2.02 2.99
CA THR A 18 -3.23 -3.35 2.59
C THR A 18 -3.32 -4.40 3.70
N GLY A 19 -3.82 -4.04 4.88
CA GLY A 19 -3.97 -4.90 6.05
C GLY A 19 -5.42 -5.22 6.44
N GLY A 20 -6.40 -4.81 5.62
CA GLY A 20 -7.83 -4.91 5.96
C GLY A 20 -8.42 -6.31 5.93
N LEU A 21 -7.80 -7.26 5.22
CA LEU A 21 -8.25 -8.65 5.16
C LEU A 21 -7.76 -9.45 6.36
N SER A 22 -8.58 -10.39 6.84
CA SER A 22 -8.16 -11.34 7.88
C SER A 22 -6.90 -12.10 7.43
N ALA A 23 -6.00 -12.33 8.38
CA ALA A 23 -4.69 -12.95 8.15
C ALA A 23 -3.73 -12.18 7.20
N ALA A 24 -4.00 -10.90 6.89
CA ALA A 24 -3.11 -10.11 6.04
C ALA A 24 -1.71 -9.98 6.62
N LYS A 25 -1.59 -9.87 7.95
CA LYS A 25 -0.30 -9.78 8.64
C LYS A 25 0.55 -11.02 8.38
N GLU A 26 -0.02 -12.21 8.54
CA GLU A 26 0.65 -13.49 8.34
C GLU A 26 1.08 -13.64 6.87
N ARG A 27 0.21 -13.28 5.93
CA ARG A 27 0.55 -13.29 4.49
C ARG A 27 1.71 -12.35 4.16
N TRP A 28 1.72 -11.14 4.73
CA TRP A 28 2.82 -10.20 4.49
C TRP A 28 4.13 -10.68 5.09
N VAL A 29 4.11 -11.31 6.27
CA VAL A 29 5.30 -11.93 6.86
C VAL A 29 5.84 -13.06 5.98
N GLU A 30 4.97 -13.94 5.49
CA GLU A 30 5.36 -15.04 4.58
C GLU A 30 5.95 -14.49 3.26
N ARG A 31 5.29 -13.50 2.65
CA ARG A 31 5.74 -12.86 1.41
C ARG A 31 7.09 -12.15 1.60
N ALA A 32 7.31 -11.49 2.73
CA ALA A 32 8.59 -10.87 3.05
C ALA A 32 9.72 -11.90 3.19
N ALA A 33 9.45 -13.03 3.86
CA ALA A 33 10.43 -14.11 4.00
C ALA A 33 10.78 -14.78 2.67
N ARG A 34 9.79 -14.94 1.78
CA ARG A 34 9.98 -15.54 0.45
C ARG A 34 10.70 -14.61 -0.53
N GLY A 35 10.50 -13.29 -0.38
CA GLY A 35 10.78 -12.31 -1.42
C GLY A 35 9.78 -12.41 -2.57
N LEU A 36 9.57 -11.29 -3.27
CA LEU A 36 8.67 -11.22 -4.42
C LEU A 36 9.25 -10.34 -5.52
N SER A 37 9.11 -10.79 -6.76
CA SER A 37 9.29 -9.91 -7.92
C SER A 37 8.24 -8.79 -7.93
N ASP A 38 8.48 -7.73 -8.69
CA ASP A 38 7.52 -6.63 -8.81
C ASP A 38 6.14 -7.07 -9.32
N ALA A 39 6.09 -8.07 -10.22
CA ALA A 39 4.84 -8.61 -10.74
C ALA A 39 4.07 -9.37 -9.67
N GLU A 40 4.72 -10.27 -8.93
CA GLU A 40 4.08 -11.02 -7.84
C GLU A 40 3.66 -10.10 -6.68
N LEU A 41 4.45 -9.06 -6.39
CA LEU A 41 4.11 -8.07 -5.39
C LEU A 41 2.91 -7.23 -5.83
N ALA A 42 2.82 -6.87 -7.11
CA ALA A 42 1.65 -6.20 -7.66
C ALA A 42 0.39 -7.07 -7.57
N GLU A 43 0.48 -8.36 -7.87
CA GLU A 43 -0.64 -9.31 -7.73
C GLU A 43 -1.06 -9.47 -6.27
N ALA A 44 -0.11 -9.61 -5.35
CA ALA A 44 -0.37 -9.67 -3.92
C ALA A 44 -1.07 -8.40 -3.41
N LEU A 45 -0.62 -7.22 -3.85
CA LEU A 45 -1.26 -5.96 -3.50
C LEU A 45 -2.67 -5.87 -4.09
N ALA A 46 -2.88 -6.26 -5.34
CA ALA A 46 -4.20 -6.27 -5.96
C ALA A 46 -5.17 -7.19 -5.19
N PHE A 47 -4.68 -8.33 -4.69
CA PHE A 47 -5.46 -9.23 -3.84
C PHE A 47 -5.87 -8.57 -2.51
N GLU A 48 -4.94 -7.93 -1.79
CA GLU A 48 -5.28 -7.29 -0.51
C GLU A 48 -6.20 -6.07 -0.68
N LEU A 49 -6.05 -5.31 -1.75
CA LEU A 49 -6.88 -4.12 -2.03
C LEU A 49 -8.28 -4.49 -2.57
N GLY A 50 -8.42 -5.68 -3.18
CA GLY A 50 -9.67 -6.14 -3.78
C GLY A 50 -10.15 -5.26 -4.93
N ILE A 51 -11.46 -5.30 -5.23
CA ILE A 51 -12.07 -4.52 -6.32
C ILE A 51 -12.05 -3.02 -5.95
N PHE A 52 -12.62 -2.70 -4.79
CA PHE A 52 -12.71 -1.35 -4.25
C PHE A 52 -12.99 -1.44 -2.75
N GLY A 53 -12.37 -0.57 -1.96
CA GLY A 53 -12.60 -0.50 -0.53
C GLY A 53 -12.20 0.84 0.06
N GLY A 54 -12.48 1.00 1.34
CA GLY A 54 -12.17 2.23 2.06
C GLY A 54 -12.41 2.06 3.55
N SER A 55 -11.82 2.96 4.32
CA SER A 55 -12.09 3.07 5.76
C SER A 55 -11.90 4.51 6.20
N GLY A 56 -12.53 4.88 7.31
CA GLY A 56 -12.44 6.23 7.84
C GLY A 56 -13.28 6.40 9.08
N GLY A 57 -13.20 7.59 9.68
CA GLY A 57 -13.97 7.95 10.86
C GLY A 57 -13.51 9.31 11.41
N PRO A 58 -14.22 9.86 12.41
CA PRO A 58 -13.76 11.04 13.12
C PRO A 58 -12.32 10.85 13.63
N ASP A 59 -11.50 11.88 13.44
CA ASP A 59 -10.08 11.91 13.85
C ASP A 59 -9.20 10.77 13.29
N CYS A 60 -9.67 10.07 12.25
CA CYS A 60 -8.96 9.01 11.55
C CYS A 60 -8.66 9.40 10.10
N LEU A 61 -7.63 8.78 9.51
CA LEU A 61 -7.38 8.90 8.08
C LEU A 61 -8.58 8.34 7.28
N SER A 62 -9.02 9.12 6.30
CA SER A 62 -9.93 8.67 5.24
C SER A 62 -9.11 7.96 4.17
N LEU A 63 -9.45 6.70 3.95
CA LEU A 63 -8.80 5.80 3.00
C LEU A 63 -9.82 5.40 1.93
N THR A 64 -9.36 5.42 0.68
CA THR A 64 -10.04 4.78 -0.43
C THR A 64 -8.98 4.02 -1.22
N TYR A 65 -9.30 2.85 -1.74
CA TYR A 65 -8.35 2.05 -2.49
C TYR A 65 -9.04 1.11 -3.48
N GLN A 66 -8.28 0.72 -4.50
CA GLN A 66 -8.70 -0.22 -5.53
C GLN A 66 -7.51 -1.05 -6.01
N GLY A 67 -7.73 -2.34 -6.27
CA GLY A 67 -6.71 -3.23 -6.82
C GLY A 67 -6.35 -2.86 -8.26
N VAL A 68 -7.29 -2.35 -9.06
CA VAL A 68 -7.00 -1.92 -10.44
C VAL A 68 -6.09 -0.69 -10.45
N GLY A 69 -4.92 -0.82 -11.06
CA GLY A 69 -3.89 0.21 -11.05
C GLY A 69 -3.26 0.46 -9.67
N LEU A 70 -3.52 -0.41 -8.69
CA LEU A 70 -2.98 -0.36 -7.33
C LEU A 70 -3.12 1.03 -6.69
N LYS A 71 -4.31 1.63 -6.76
CA LYS A 71 -4.49 3.02 -6.31
C LYS A 71 -4.92 3.06 -4.86
N ILE A 72 -4.28 3.94 -4.10
CA ILE A 72 -4.62 4.25 -2.71
C ILE A 72 -4.68 5.76 -2.56
N TRP A 73 -5.76 6.24 -1.96
CA TRP A 73 -5.97 7.63 -1.59
C TRP A 73 -6.01 7.71 -0.07
N ILE A 74 -5.21 8.63 0.48
CA ILE A 74 -5.04 8.85 1.91
C ILE A 74 -5.22 10.34 2.17
N SER A 75 -6.12 10.69 3.09
CA SER A 75 -6.43 12.07 3.42
C SER A 75 -6.92 12.18 4.86
N TRP A 76 -6.73 13.35 5.48
CA TRP A 76 -7.37 13.69 6.76
C TRP A 76 -8.83 14.15 6.60
N GLU A 77 -9.24 14.42 5.36
CA GLU A 77 -10.60 14.80 4.99
C GLU A 77 -11.21 13.74 4.08
N THR A 78 -12.55 13.67 4.02
CA THR A 78 -13.27 12.75 3.14
C THR A 78 -12.80 12.91 1.70
N HIS A 79 -12.35 11.80 1.14
CA HIS A 79 -11.71 11.78 -0.15
C HIS A 79 -12.71 11.58 -1.30
N ASN A 80 -12.59 12.36 -2.38
CA ASN A 80 -13.32 12.12 -3.63
C ASN A 80 -12.40 11.48 -4.69
N HIS A 81 -12.45 10.15 -4.79
CA HIS A 81 -11.60 9.34 -5.67
C HIS A 81 -11.85 9.56 -7.17
N VAL A 82 -12.93 10.26 -7.55
CA VAL A 82 -13.23 10.58 -8.95
C VAL A 82 -12.46 11.82 -9.42
N THR A 83 -12.26 12.81 -8.53
CA THR A 83 -11.68 14.11 -8.90
C THR A 83 -10.27 14.32 -8.37
N MET A 84 -9.90 13.61 -7.31
CA MET A 84 -8.63 13.79 -6.63
C MET A 84 -7.60 12.75 -7.06
N LYS A 85 -6.33 13.18 -7.12
CA LYS A 85 -5.20 12.29 -7.45
C LYS A 85 -4.94 11.29 -6.31
N SER A 86 -4.57 10.07 -6.68
CA SER A 86 -4.11 9.03 -5.76
C SER A 86 -2.82 9.43 -5.04
N THR A 87 -2.72 9.02 -3.78
CA THR A 87 -1.50 9.14 -2.98
C THR A 87 -0.45 8.15 -3.48
N PHE A 88 -0.89 6.93 -3.81
CA PHE A 88 -0.07 5.88 -4.41
C PHE A 88 -0.78 5.28 -5.62
N GLU A 89 -0.02 4.95 -6.66
CA GLU A 89 -0.50 4.24 -7.84
C GLU A 89 0.60 3.38 -8.47
N GLY A 90 0.20 2.23 -9.03
CA GLY A 90 1.07 1.33 -9.80
C GLY A 90 2.41 1.04 -9.12
N LYS A 91 3.51 1.42 -9.79
CA LYS A 91 4.89 1.22 -9.29
C LYS A 91 5.15 1.95 -7.98
N GLY A 92 4.51 3.08 -7.72
CA GLY A 92 4.64 3.80 -6.45
C GLY A 92 4.08 3.00 -5.27
N THR A 93 2.99 2.26 -5.50
CA THR A 93 2.40 1.36 -4.50
C THR A 93 3.29 0.15 -4.24
N VAL A 94 3.88 -0.43 -5.29
CA VAL A 94 4.86 -1.53 -5.17
C VAL A 94 6.09 -1.08 -4.38
N ALA A 95 6.67 0.07 -4.72
CA ALA A 95 7.82 0.62 -4.01
C ALA A 95 7.51 0.88 -2.53
N MET A 96 6.34 1.44 -2.22
CA MET A 96 5.91 1.65 -0.84
C MET A 96 5.73 0.32 -0.09
N ALA A 97 5.16 -0.71 -0.73
CA ALA A 97 5.05 -2.04 -0.12
C ALA A 97 6.41 -2.62 0.26
N ARG A 98 7.43 -2.48 -0.61
CA ARG A 98 8.81 -2.89 -0.29
C ARG A 98 9.35 -2.16 0.94
N LEU A 99 9.14 -0.84 1.02
CA LEU A 99 9.57 0.00 2.15
C LEU A 99 8.81 -0.27 3.46
N VAL A 100 7.56 -0.68 3.37
CA VAL A 100 6.69 -0.92 4.53
C VAL A 100 6.90 -2.33 5.08
N TYR A 101 6.96 -3.32 4.20
CA TYR A 101 6.99 -4.73 4.58
C TYR A 101 8.38 -5.38 4.48
N GLY A 102 9.39 -4.66 3.96
CA GLY A 102 10.76 -5.18 3.84
C GLY A 102 10.88 -6.33 2.84
N ILE A 103 10.08 -6.30 1.76
CA ILE A 103 10.05 -7.37 0.77
C ILE A 103 11.21 -7.17 -0.22
N SER A 104 12.20 -8.07 -0.17
CA SER A 104 13.30 -8.13 -1.13
C SER A 104 12.81 -8.53 -2.52
N ASP A 105 13.46 -8.01 -3.56
CA ASP A 105 13.29 -8.51 -4.92
C ASP A 105 14.32 -9.61 -5.19
N PRO A 106 13.91 -10.87 -5.40
CA PRO A 106 14.82 -11.97 -5.72
C PRO A 106 15.58 -11.77 -7.04
N ALA A 107 15.05 -10.97 -7.96
CA ALA A 107 15.68 -10.65 -9.23
C ALA A 107 16.72 -9.52 -9.11
N ASP A 108 16.68 -8.76 -8.01
CA ASP A 108 17.66 -7.72 -7.72
C ASP A 108 18.95 -8.40 -7.26
N ARG A 109 19.78 -8.77 -8.24
CA ARG A 109 21.16 -9.19 -8.03
C ARG A 109 21.95 -7.97 -7.59
N GLN A 110 21.72 -7.53 -6.36
CA GLN A 110 22.62 -6.61 -5.70
C GLN A 110 23.98 -7.32 -5.68
N LEU A 111 24.90 -6.83 -6.52
CA LEU A 111 26.25 -7.35 -6.61
C LEU A 111 26.79 -7.42 -5.18
N ALA A 112 27.15 -8.64 -4.75
CA ALA A 112 27.89 -8.81 -3.52
C ALA A 112 29.08 -7.86 -3.60
N LEU A 113 29.04 -6.80 -2.78
CA LEU A 113 30.20 -5.95 -2.58
C LEU A 113 31.22 -6.85 -1.88
N PHE A 114 32.15 -7.35 -2.70
CA PHE A 114 33.27 -8.19 -2.29
C PHE A 114 34.04 -7.54 -1.14
#